data_AF-A0A6I7PZX2-F1
#
_entry.id   AF-A0A6I7PZX2-F1
#
_cell.length_a   1.000
_cell.length_b   1.000
_cell.length_c   1.000
_cell.angle_alpha   90.00
_cell.angle_beta   90.00
_cell.angle_gamma   90.00
#
_symmetry.space_group_name_H-M   'P 1'
#
loop_
_entity.id
_entity.type
_entity.pdbx_description
1 polymer ?
#
loop_
_entity_poly.entity_id
_entity_poly.type
_entity_poly.pdbx_seq_one_letter_code
_entity_poly.pdbx_strand_id
1 'polypeptide(L)'
;MSSSRARRAVAAFSLAGLFVALAGCSAQEQRLASYRSNPTPEIDTRSQRPDDINNRLTITNDTNLRLFNEDLGRLFLMDRPSRLSRQRIPY
;
A
#
# COMPACT_ATOMS: atom_id res chain seq x y z
N MET A 1 -25.82 10.10 32.04
CA MET A 1 -25.39 9.24 30.90
C MET A 1 -23.90 9.51 30.67
N SER A 2 -22.92 8.64 30.96
CA SER A 2 -22.41 7.66 29.97
C SER A 2 -21.03 7.08 30.41
N SER A 3 -20.82 6.68 31.67
CA SER A 3 -19.53 6.08 32.11
C SER A 3 -19.31 4.67 31.54
N SER A 4 -20.40 3.94 31.26
CA SER A 4 -20.36 2.58 30.70
C SER A 4 -19.92 2.53 29.24
N ARG A 5 -20.21 3.57 28.44
CA ARG A 5 -19.75 3.64 27.03
C ARG A 5 -18.26 3.95 26.95
N ALA A 6 -17.76 4.83 27.82
CA ALA A 6 -16.33 5.14 27.90
C ALA A 6 -15.49 3.91 28.29
N ARG A 7 -15.95 3.12 29.27
CA ARG A 7 -15.27 1.86 29.65
C ARG A 7 -15.25 0.81 28.54
N ARG A 8 -16.35 0.68 27.77
CA ARG A 8 -16.41 -0.21 26.61
C ARG A 8 -15.48 0.23 25.48
N ALA A 9 -15.38 1.54 25.23
CA ALA A 9 -14.46 2.09 24.23
C ALA A 9 -13.00 1.83 24.62
N VAL A 10 -12.62 2.08 25.88
CA VAL A 10 -11.24 1.82 26.36
C VAL A 10 -10.90 0.33 26.27
N ALA A 11 -11.84 -0.55 26.64
CA ALA A 11 -11.65 -2.00 26.53
C ALA A 11 -11.51 -2.47 25.06
N ALA A 12 -12.24 -1.86 24.13
CA ALA A 12 -12.11 -2.18 22.70
C ALA A 12 -10.75 -1.75 22.13
N PHE A 13 -10.26 -0.55 22.51
CA PHE A 13 -8.95 -0.06 22.09
C PHE A 13 -7.80 -0.87 22.67
N SER A 14 -7.88 -1.29 23.94
CA SER A 14 -6.83 -2.13 24.55
C SER A 14 -6.77 -3.53 23.91
N LEU A 15 -7.93 -4.12 23.59
CA LEU A 15 -7.98 -5.40 22.89
C LEU A 15 -7.39 -5.30 21.48
N ALA A 16 -7.73 -4.25 20.73
CA ALA A 16 -7.18 -4.01 19.40
C ALA A 16 -5.65 -3.80 19.43
N GLY A 17 -5.14 -3.04 20.41
CA GLY A 17 -3.69 -2.85 20.59
C GLY A 17 -2.96 -4.15 20.89
N LEU A 18 -3.56 -5.05 21.68
CA LEU A 18 -3.01 -6.37 21.98
C LEU A 18 -2.90 -7.23 20.71
N PHE A 19 -3.95 -7.26 19.87
CA PHE A 19 -3.91 -8.01 18.61
C PHE A 19 -2.82 -7.54 17.65
N VAL A 20 -2.57 -6.22 17.56
CA VAL A 20 -1.49 -5.67 16.73
C VAL A 20 -0.11 -6.07 17.28
N ALA A 21 0.08 -6.04 18.59
CA ALA A 21 1.34 -6.43 19.23
C ALA A 21 1.66 -7.92 19.04
N LEU A 22 0.66 -8.81 19.13
CA LEU A 22 0.85 -10.25 18.90
C LEU A 22 1.09 -10.58 17.42
N ALA A 23 0.44 -9.87 16.48
CA ALA A 23 0.67 -10.06 15.05
C ALA A 23 2.09 -9.65 14.60
N GLY A 24 2.74 -8.73 15.33
CA GLY A 24 4.11 -8.31 15.04
C GLY A 24 5.19 -9.35 15.41
N CYS A 25 4.93 -10.20 16.42
CA CYS A 25 5.94 -11.11 16.96
C CYS A 25 6.19 -12.34 16.06
N SER A 26 5.13 -12.88 15.44
CA SER A 26 5.26 -14.03 14.52
C SER A 26 5.91 -13.68 13.18
N ALA A 27 5.85 -12.42 12.76
CA ALA A 27 6.46 -11.95 11.51
C ALA A 27 7.99 -12.08 11.51
N GLN A 28 8.64 -11.98 12.68
CA GLN A 28 10.09 -12.05 12.80
C GLN A 28 10.63 -13.48 12.61
N GLU A 29 9.95 -14.49 13.16
CA GLU A 29 10.36 -15.89 13.03
C GLU A 29 10.24 -16.39 11.58
N GLN A 30 9.19 -16.00 10.87
CA GLN A 30 8.98 -16.35 9.47
C GLN A 30 10.09 -15.83 8.57
N ARG A 31 10.58 -14.62 8.85
CA ARG A 31 11.69 -14.01 8.11
C ARG A 31 13.02 -14.72 8.36
N LEU A 32 13.26 -15.21 9.57
CA LEU A 32 14.47 -15.98 9.88
C LEU A 32 14.42 -17.39 9.27
N ALA A 33 13.24 -18.00 9.23
CA ALA A 33 13.04 -19.30 8.61
C ALA A 33 13.32 -19.26 7.08
N SER A 34 12.94 -18.19 6.39
CA SER A 34 13.18 -18.05 4.95
C SER A 34 14.66 -17.97 4.56
N TYR A 35 15.53 -17.39 5.40
CA TYR A 35 16.98 -17.34 5.14
C TYR A 35 17.68 -18.68 5.46
N ARG A 36 17.09 -19.51 6.33
CA ARG A 36 17.66 -20.81 6.69
C ARG A 36 17.42 -21.87 5.61
N SER A 37 16.28 -21.80 4.92
CA SER A 37 15.94 -22.76 3.84
C SER A 37 16.47 -22.33 2.47
N ASN A 38 16.63 -21.03 2.24
CA ASN A 38 17.23 -20.48 1.02
C ASN A 38 18.23 -19.39 1.42
N PRO A 39 19.54 -19.55 1.16
CA PRO A 39 20.56 -18.56 1.53
C PRO A 39 20.53 -17.28 0.67
N THR A 40 19.80 -17.28 -0.45
CA THR A 40 19.60 -16.09 -1.32
C THR A 40 18.11 -15.92 -1.65
N PRO A 41 17.24 -15.62 -0.66
CA PRO A 41 15.81 -15.46 -0.90
C PRO A 41 15.48 -14.20 -1.72
N GLU A 42 16.41 -13.27 -1.83
CA GLU A 42 16.27 -12.04 -2.58
C GLU A 42 16.47 -12.18 -4.09
N ILE A 43 16.81 -13.36 -4.61
CA ILE A 43 17.13 -13.56 -6.03
C ILE A 43 16.14 -14.57 -6.61
N ASP A 44 15.19 -14.13 -7.44
CA ASP A 44 14.17 -14.99 -8.07
C ASP A 44 14.68 -15.55 -9.41
N THR A 45 15.43 -14.74 -10.14
CA THR A 45 16.16 -15.14 -11.36
C THR A 45 17.57 -14.55 -11.33
N ARG A 46 18.48 -14.99 -12.22
CA ARG A 46 19.88 -14.50 -12.27
C ARG A 46 20.04 -12.98 -12.27
N SER A 47 19.01 -12.21 -12.64
CA SER A 47 19.05 -10.76 -12.75
C SER A 47 17.95 -9.99 -12.01
N GLN A 48 16.93 -10.65 -11.45
CA GLN A 48 15.81 -9.96 -10.81
C GLN A 48 15.58 -10.42 -9.39
N ARG A 49 15.42 -9.45 -8.50
CA ARG A 49 14.98 -9.64 -7.13
C ARG A 49 13.45 -9.54 -7.07
N PRO A 50 12.74 -10.29 -6.22
CA PRO A 50 11.30 -10.14 -6.02
C PRO A 50 10.90 -8.68 -5.70
N ASP A 51 11.74 -7.96 -4.97
CA ASP A 51 11.54 -6.56 -4.62
C ASP A 51 11.53 -5.64 -5.86
N ASP A 52 12.34 -5.94 -6.87
CA ASP A 52 12.40 -5.17 -8.11
C ASP A 52 11.09 -5.32 -8.91
N ILE A 53 10.55 -6.54 -8.91
CA ILE A 53 9.25 -6.86 -9.54
C ILE A 53 8.14 -6.10 -8.81
N ASN A 54 8.10 -6.18 -7.48
CA ASN A 54 7.10 -5.50 -6.66
C ASN A 54 7.17 -3.98 -6.80
N ASN A 55 8.37 -3.41 -6.85
CA ASN A 55 8.56 -1.98 -7.07
C ASN A 55 8.04 -1.57 -8.45
N ARG A 56 8.38 -2.33 -9.50
CA ARG A 56 7.89 -2.06 -10.87
C ARG A 56 6.36 -2.16 -10.96
N LEU A 57 5.76 -3.15 -10.31
CA LEU A 57 4.30 -3.28 -10.22
C LEU A 57 3.67 -2.09 -9.49
N THR A 58 4.29 -1.66 -8.38
CA THR A 58 3.81 -0.51 -7.60
C THR A 58 3.83 0.78 -8.43
N ILE A 59 4.95 1.06 -9.12
CA ILE A 59 5.07 2.23 -10.01
C ILE A 59 4.04 2.17 -11.15
N THR A 60 3.82 0.98 -11.72
CA THR A 60 2.85 0.78 -12.79
C THR A 60 1.43 1.07 -12.29
N ASN A 61 1.06 0.52 -11.14
CA ASN A 61 -0.26 0.73 -10.54
C ASN A 61 -0.50 2.19 -10.15
N ASP A 62 0.48 2.85 -9.52
CA ASP A 62 0.39 4.28 -9.20
C ASP A 62 0.20 5.13 -10.45
N THR A 63 1.00 4.87 -11.47
CA THR A 63 0.92 5.61 -12.74
C THR A 63 -0.42 5.39 -13.42
N ASN A 64 -0.90 4.15 -13.49
CA ASN A 64 -2.18 3.81 -14.11
C ASN A 64 -3.37 4.42 -13.33
N LEU A 65 -3.35 4.37 -12.00
CA LEU A 65 -4.40 4.96 -11.18
C LEU A 65 -4.43 6.49 -11.29
N ARG A 66 -3.27 7.13 -11.34
CA ARG A 66 -3.19 8.58 -11.59
C ARG A 66 -3.78 8.94 -12.94
N LEU A 67 -3.41 8.22 -14.00
CA LEU A 67 -3.95 8.44 -15.34
C LEU A 67 -5.46 8.18 -15.41
N PHE A 68 -5.93 7.10 -14.79
CA PHE A 68 -7.36 6.78 -14.73
C PHE A 68 -8.16 7.89 -14.05
N ASN A 69 -7.66 8.44 -12.94
CA ASN A 69 -8.32 9.52 -12.23
C ASN A 69 -8.31 10.83 -13.05
N GLU A 70 -7.22 11.14 -13.75
CA GLU A 70 -7.16 12.26 -14.70
C GLU A 70 -8.21 12.10 -15.82
N ASP A 71 -8.34 10.90 -16.38
CA ASP A 71 -9.29 10.63 -17.46
C ASP A 71 -10.75 10.70 -16.99
N LEU A 72 -11.05 10.26 -15.76
CA LEU A 72 -12.38 10.46 -15.17
C LEU A 72 -12.69 11.96 -15.01
N GLY A 73 -11.74 12.75 -14.53
CA GLY A 73 -11.91 14.21 -14.41
C GLY A 73 -12.22 14.88 -15.74
N ARG A 74 -11.58 14.42 -16.82
CA ARG A 74 -11.85 14.90 -18.20
C ARG A 74 -13.21 14.41 -18.71
N LEU A 75 -13.56 13.15 -18.47
CA LEU A 75 -14.83 12.57 -18.91
C LEU A 75 -16.04 13.27 -18.28
N PHE A 76 -15.93 13.67 -17.01
CA PHE A 76 -16.97 14.41 -16.30
C PHE A 76 -16.84 15.95 -16.43
N LEU A 77 -15.91 16.44 -17.26
CA LEU A 77 -15.65 17.88 -17.42
C LEU A 77 -15.37 18.63 -16.11
N MET A 78 -14.84 17.91 -15.11
CA MET A 78 -14.45 18.47 -13.82
C MET A 78 -13.04 19.08 -13.86
N ASP A 79 -12.22 18.66 -14.83
CA ASP A 79 -10.89 19.22 -15.05
C ASP A 79 -10.96 20.45 -15.98
N ARG A 80 -10.36 21.57 -15.57
CA ARG A 80 -10.33 22.80 -16.38
C ARG A 80 -9.07 22.79 -17.24
N PRO A 81 -9.18 22.80 -18.58
CA PRO A 81 -8.00 22.81 -19.44
C PRO A 81 -7.18 24.09 -19.18
N SER A 82 -5.98 23.92 -18.63
CA SER A 82 -5.04 25.00 -18.43
C SER A 82 -3.85 24.85 -19.38
N ARG A 83 -3.27 25.97 -19.81
CA ARG A 83 -2.05 26.00 -20.65
C ARG A 83 -0.80 25.47 -19.93
N LEU A 84 -0.92 25.18 -18.63
CA LEU A 84 0.13 24.61 -17.78
C LEU A 84 -0.05 23.10 -17.54
N SER A 85 -1.05 22.47 -18.16
CA SER A 85 -1.17 21.01 -18.12
C SER A 85 0.06 20.38 -18.77
N ARG A 86 0.60 19.34 -18.12
CA ARG A 86 1.79 18.62 -18.60
C ARG A 86 1.55 17.96 -19.96
N GLN A 87 0.30 17.56 -20.23
CA GLN A 87 -0.11 16.91 -21.47
C GLN A 87 -0.81 17.94 -22.37
N ARG A 88 -0.50 17.92 -23.67
CA ARG A 88 -1.18 18.76 -24.67
C ARG A 88 -2.63 18.28 -24.80
N ILE A 89 -3.59 19.15 -24.53
CA ILE A 89 -5.01 18.88 -24.77
C ILE A 89 -5.35 19.37 -26.19
N PRO A 90 -5.81 18.49 -27.12
CA PRO A 90 -6.26 18.90 -28.44
C PRO A 90 -7.55 19.71 -28.31
N TYR A 91 -7.64 20.78 -29.10
CA TYR A 91 -8.81 21.65 -29.22
C TYR A 91 -9.79 21.11 -30.26
#